data_AF-A0A7S0XTD8-F1
#
_entry.id   AF-A0A7S0XTD8-F1
#
_cell.length_a   1.000
_cell.length_b   1.000
_cell.length_c   1.000
_cell.angle_alpha   90.00
_cell.angle_beta   90.00
_cell.angle_gamma   90.00
#
_symmetry.space_group_name_H-M   'P 1'
#
loop_
_entity.id
_entity.type
_entity.pdbx_description
1 polymer ?
#
loop_
_entity_poly.entity_id
_entity_poly.type
_entity_poly.pdbx_seq_one_letter_code
_entity_poly.pdbx_strand_id
1 'polypeptide(L)'
;DSLLNYETVKYFNNESLEASRYEASLIEYEKAAVRTAISLSFLNFGQSAIFSVGLTAVMLLSAEAVVMSGAMTIGDVVLVNGLLFQLSFPLNFLGTVYRELRQSVTDMEAMFTLAAQKPKVVELEDAPALVVDKGAIAFR
;
A
#
# COMPACT_ATOMS: atom_id res chain seq x y z
N ASP A 1 21.48 14.25 -4.26
CA ASP A 1 22.88 14.57 -3.88
C ASP A 1 23.61 15.45 -4.87
N SER A 2 23.57 15.14 -6.17
CA SER A 2 24.28 15.90 -7.22
C SER A 2 23.88 17.38 -7.29
N LEU A 3 22.60 17.71 -7.06
CA LEU A 3 22.11 19.08 -7.03
C LEU A 3 22.57 19.87 -5.78
N LEU A 4 22.85 19.18 -4.66
CA LEU A 4 23.37 19.81 -3.45
C LEU A 4 24.87 20.08 -3.54
N ASN A 5 25.59 19.30 -4.34
CA ASN A 5 27.04 19.40 -4.55
C ASN A 5 27.41 19.95 -5.94
N TYR A 6 26.59 20.86 -6.48
CA TYR A 6 26.76 21.40 -7.84
C TYR A 6 28.15 22.00 -8.08
N GLU A 7 28.68 22.76 -7.12
CA GLU A 7 30.02 23.36 -7.21
C GLU A 7 31.10 22.29 -7.36
N THR A 8 31.03 21.21 -6.58
CA THR A 8 31.98 20.09 -6.68
C THR A 8 31.88 19.41 -8.04
N VAL A 9 30.68 19.15 -8.55
CA VAL A 9 30.49 18.55 -9.88
C VAL A 9 31.12 19.44 -10.97
N LYS A 10 30.95 20.77 -10.87
CA LYS A 10 31.53 21.76 -11.78
C LYS A 10 33.04 21.89 -11.66
N TYR A 11 33.60 21.87 -10.44
CA TYR A 11 35.04 21.98 -10.23
C TYR A 11 35.82 20.81 -10.85
N PHE A 12 35.20 19.64 -10.95
CA PHE A 12 35.82 18.43 -11.52
C PHE A 12 35.35 18.11 -12.94
N ASN A 13 34.55 18.97 -13.60
CA ASN A 13 33.95 18.70 -14.92
C ASN A 13 33.28 17.31 -15.00
N ASN A 14 32.60 16.90 -13.93
CA ASN A 14 32.01 15.57 -13.77
C ASN A 14 30.53 15.50 -14.18
N GLU A 15 30.00 16.50 -14.87
CA GLU A 15 28.58 16.58 -15.23
C GLU A 15 28.13 15.38 -16.06
N SER A 16 28.94 14.96 -17.04
CA SER A 16 28.64 13.80 -17.89
C SER A 16 28.61 12.51 -17.07
N LEU A 17 29.58 12.32 -16.17
CA LEU A 17 29.64 11.16 -15.28
C LEU A 17 28.41 11.08 -14.38
N GLU A 18 28.05 12.21 -13.77
CA GLU A 18 26.93 12.26 -12.83
C GLU A 18 25.58 12.13 -13.55
N ALA A 19 25.45 12.69 -14.76
CA ALA A 19 24.31 12.48 -15.63
C ALA A 19 24.16 11.00 -16.02
N SER A 20 25.25 10.33 -16.41
CA SER A 20 25.21 8.89 -16.73
C SER A 20 24.86 8.02 -15.52
N ARG A 21 25.35 8.35 -14.31
CA ARG A 21 24.97 7.64 -13.08
C ARG A 21 23.50 7.83 -12.73
N TYR A 22 23.00 9.05 -12.89
CA TYR A 22 21.59 9.36 -12.70
C TYR A 22 20.74 8.59 -13.72
N GLU A 23 21.10 8.62 -15.00
CA GLU A 23 20.41 7.91 -16.06
C GLU A 23 20.37 6.39 -15.82
N ALA A 24 21.48 5.79 -15.39
CA ALA A 24 21.51 4.38 -15.01
C ALA A 24 20.52 4.04 -13.88
N SER A 25 20.43 4.90 -12.86
CA SER A 25 19.48 4.73 -11.76
C SER A 25 18.03 4.91 -12.22
N LEU A 26 17.82 5.83 -13.16
CA LEU A 26 16.50 6.14 -13.72
C LEU A 26 15.98 4.99 -14.58
N ILE A 27 16.85 4.36 -15.38
CA ILE A 27 16.53 3.18 -16.18
C ILE A 27 16.08 2.02 -15.28
N GLU A 28 16.77 1.78 -14.17
CA GLU A 28 16.39 0.73 -13.21
C GLU A 28 15.04 1.04 -12.54
N TYR A 29 14.82 2.30 -12.15
CA TYR A 29 13.53 2.75 -11.63
C TYR A 29 12.41 2.57 -12.67
N GLU A 30 12.64 2.98 -13.92
CA GLU A 30 11.65 2.86 -15.00
C GLU A 30 11.29 1.39 -15.25
N LYS A 31 12.27 0.50 -15.33
CA LYS A 31 12.03 -0.95 -15.44
C LYS A 31 11.16 -1.46 -14.29
N ALA A 32 11.45 -1.05 -13.05
CA ALA A 32 10.69 -1.46 -11.88
C ALA A 32 9.25 -0.89 -11.89
N ALA A 33 9.09 0.37 -12.27
CA ALA A 33 7.81 1.04 -12.41
C ALA A 33 6.94 0.38 -13.49
N VAL A 34 7.52 0.07 -14.67
CA VAL A 34 6.85 -0.64 -15.76
C VAL A 34 6.43 -2.04 -15.32
N ARG A 35 7.30 -2.80 -14.64
CA ARG A 35 6.94 -4.12 -14.09
C ARG A 35 5.78 -4.04 -13.11
N THR A 36 5.75 -3.00 -12.27
CA THR A 36 4.67 -2.77 -11.32
C THR A 36 3.35 -2.49 -12.05
N ALA A 37 3.37 -1.61 -13.05
CA ALA A 37 2.20 -1.29 -13.86
C ALA A 37 1.68 -2.52 -14.63
N ILE A 38 2.58 -3.31 -15.23
CA ILE A 38 2.21 -4.57 -15.92
C ILE A 38 1.59 -5.56 -14.94
N SER A 39 2.16 -5.72 -13.75
CA SER A 39 1.64 -6.63 -12.72
C SER A 39 0.23 -6.23 -12.28
N LEU A 40 0.00 -4.92 -12.09
CA LEU A 40 -1.32 -4.39 -11.77
C LEU A 40 -2.31 -4.62 -12.92
N SER A 41 -1.91 -4.40 -14.17
CA SER A 41 -2.75 -4.68 -15.33
C SER A 41 -3.10 -6.16 -15.45
N PHE A 42 -2.16 -7.06 -15.19
CA PHE A 42 -2.41 -8.50 -15.20
C PHE A 42 -3.40 -8.92 -14.09
N LEU A 43 -3.28 -8.33 -12.90
CA LEU A 43 -4.23 -8.54 -11.80
C LEU A 43 -5.64 -8.09 -12.18
N ASN A 44 -5.79 -6.87 -12.72
CA ASN A 44 -7.08 -6.34 -13.18
C ASN A 44 -7.68 -7.18 -14.30
N PHE A 45 -6.86 -7.66 -15.23
CA PHE A 45 -7.29 -8.56 -16.29
C PHE A 45 -7.79 -9.89 -15.72
N GLY A 46 -7.07 -10.49 -14.78
CA GLY A 46 -7.48 -11.72 -14.11
C GLY A 46 -8.81 -11.57 -13.36
N GLN A 47 -8.98 -10.48 -12.62
CA GLN A 47 -10.26 -10.16 -11.96
C GLN A 47 -11.40 -9.98 -12.97
N SER A 48 -11.16 -9.23 -14.04
CA SER A 48 -12.14 -8.99 -15.11
C SER A 48 -12.53 -10.29 -15.82
N ALA A 49 -11.57 -11.18 -16.06
CA ALA A 49 -11.82 -12.49 -16.66
C ALA A 49 -12.68 -13.38 -15.76
N ILE A 50 -12.33 -13.49 -14.47
CA ILE A 50 -13.11 -14.25 -13.49
C ILE A 50 -14.54 -13.70 -13.39
N PHE A 51 -14.68 -12.38 -13.30
CA PHE A 51 -15.99 -11.74 -13.22
C PHE A 51 -16.81 -11.97 -14.48
N SER A 52 -16.21 -11.80 -15.66
CA SER A 52 -16.92 -11.99 -16.94
C SER A 52 -17.40 -13.42 -17.12
N VAL A 53 -16.55 -14.40 -16.79
CA VAL A 53 -16.92 -15.83 -16.85
C VAL A 53 -18.01 -16.15 -15.84
N GLY A 54 -17.88 -15.70 -14.59
CA GLY A 54 -18.87 -15.91 -13.54
C GLY A 54 -20.22 -15.28 -13.87
N LEU A 55 -20.21 -14.03 -14.35
CA LEU A 55 -21.40 -13.33 -14.79
C LEU A 55 -22.07 -14.07 -15.96
N THR A 56 -21.31 -14.46 -16.98
CA THR A 56 -21.84 -15.20 -18.12
C THR A 56 -22.49 -16.52 -17.67
N ALA A 57 -21.83 -17.28 -16.79
CA ALA A 57 -22.38 -18.52 -16.26
C ALA A 57 -23.69 -18.31 -15.49
N VAL A 58 -23.74 -17.31 -14.61
CA VAL A 58 -24.96 -16.99 -13.83
C VAL A 58 -26.09 -16.51 -14.74
N MET A 59 -25.78 -15.70 -15.77
CA MET A 59 -26.77 -15.25 -16.75
C MET A 59 -27.33 -16.41 -17.58
N LEU A 60 -26.50 -17.37 -17.99
CA LEU A 60 -26.95 -18.57 -18.71
C LEU A 60 -27.88 -19.42 -17.83
N LEU A 61 -27.50 -19.67 -16.58
CA LEU A 61 -28.34 -20.41 -15.62
C LEU A 61 -29.67 -19.70 -15.34
N SER A 62 -29.64 -18.38 -15.21
CA SER A 62 -30.85 -17.59 -14.96
C SER A 62 -31.77 -17.58 -16.19
N ALA A 63 -31.20 -17.49 -17.39
CA ALA A 63 -31.96 -17.57 -18.64
C ALA A 63 -32.63 -18.94 -18.82
N GLU A 64 -31.92 -20.02 -18.52
CA GLU A 64 -32.48 -21.38 -18.52
C GLU A 64 -33.64 -21.51 -17.52
N ALA A 65 -33.48 -20.97 -16.30
CA ALA A 65 -34.52 -20.98 -15.27
C ALA A 65 -35.79 -20.21 -15.70
N VAL A 66 -35.65 -19.05 -16.36
CA VAL A 66 -36.77 -18.27 -16.90
C VAL A 66 -37.50 -19.06 -17.99
N VAL A 67 -36.77 -19.67 -18.94
CA VAL A 67 -37.34 -20.32 -20.12
C VAL A 67 -37.94 -21.69 -19.80
N MET A 68 -37.27 -22.51 -18.97
CA MET A 68 -37.62 -23.91 -18.77
C MET A 68 -38.52 -24.17 -17.56
N SER A 69 -38.40 -23.40 -16.49
CA SER A 69 -39.16 -23.65 -15.25
C SER A 69 -40.25 -22.62 -14.96
N GLY A 70 -40.20 -21.44 -15.58
CA GLY A 70 -41.08 -20.31 -15.25
C GLY A 70 -40.92 -19.79 -13.82
N ALA A 71 -39.92 -20.25 -13.08
CA ALA A 71 -39.68 -19.90 -11.67
C ALA A 71 -39.05 -18.51 -11.51
N MET A 72 -38.49 -17.94 -12.58
CA MET A 72 -37.90 -16.61 -12.62
C MET A 72 -38.51 -15.78 -13.74
N THR A 73 -38.57 -14.47 -13.53
CA THR A 73 -38.97 -13.47 -14.51
C THR A 73 -37.74 -12.80 -15.15
N ILE A 74 -37.95 -12.08 -16.25
CA ILE A 74 -36.90 -11.24 -16.87
C ILE A 74 -36.39 -10.19 -15.86
N GLY A 75 -37.25 -9.69 -14.97
CA GLY A 75 -36.87 -8.77 -13.91
C GLY A 75 -35.86 -9.37 -12.93
N ASP A 76 -35.98 -10.66 -12.63
CA ASP A 76 -35.06 -11.36 -11.74
C ASP A 76 -33.67 -11.53 -12.37
N VAL A 77 -33.59 -11.74 -13.69
CA VAL A 77 -32.29 -11.77 -14.41
C VAL A 77 -31.58 -10.43 -14.33
N VAL A 78 -32.32 -9.32 -14.52
CA VAL A 78 -31.77 -7.96 -14.38
C VAL A 78 -31.34 -7.70 -12.94
N LEU A 79 -32.11 -8.16 -11.96
CA LEU A 79 -31.77 -8.05 -10.54
C LEU A 79 -30.47 -8.80 -10.22
N VAL A 80 -30.32 -10.05 -10.67
CA VAL A 80 -29.12 -10.86 -10.47
C VAL A 80 -27.89 -10.17 -11.09
N ASN A 81 -28.01 -9.63 -12.31
CA ASN A 81 -26.94 -8.86 -12.93
C ASN A 81 -26.56 -7.64 -12.07
N GLY A 82 -27.56 -6.88 -11.60
CA GLY A 82 -27.33 -5.72 -10.74
C GLY A 82 -26.65 -6.07 -9.40
N LEU A 83 -27.07 -7.15 -8.75
CA LEU A 83 -26.47 -7.62 -7.50
C LEU A 83 -25.02 -8.12 -7.69
N LEU A 84 -24.74 -8.80 -8.81
CA LEU A 84 -23.37 -9.22 -9.15
C LEU A 84 -22.43 -8.03 -9.33
N PHE A 85 -22.88 -6.96 -9.97
CA PHE A 85 -22.08 -5.74 -10.07
C PHE A 85 -21.85 -5.06 -8.71
N GLN A 86 -22.86 -5.02 -7.84
CA GLN A 86 -22.70 -4.49 -6.49
C GLN A 86 -21.68 -5.30 -5.66
N LEU A 87 -21.62 -6.61 -5.86
CA LEU A 87 -20.64 -7.48 -5.22
C LEU A 87 -19.24 -7.32 -5.83
N SER A 88 -19.12 -7.11 -7.14
CA SER A 88 -17.81 -7.01 -7.79
C SER A 88 -17.09 -5.70 -7.50
N PHE A 89 -17.82 -4.60 -7.33
CA PHE A 89 -17.23 -3.31 -7.03
C PHE A 89 -16.28 -3.31 -5.82
N PRO A 90 -16.69 -3.77 -4.61
CA PRO A 90 -15.78 -3.88 -3.46
C PRO A 90 -14.65 -4.89 -3.65
N LEU A 91 -14.87 -5.94 -4.44
CA LEU A 91 -13.85 -6.97 -4.71
C LEU A 91 -12.73 -6.48 -5.63
N ASN A 92 -12.99 -5.51 -6.51
CA ASN A 92 -11.98 -4.97 -7.44
C ASN A 92 -10.76 -4.40 -6.70
N PHE A 93 -10.98 -3.67 -5.60
CA PHE A 93 -9.90 -3.07 -4.82
C PHE A 93 -9.48 -3.90 -3.59
N LEU A 94 -9.96 -5.14 -3.47
CA LEU A 94 -9.65 -6.03 -2.33
C LEU A 94 -8.14 -6.28 -2.18
N GLY A 95 -7.40 -6.39 -3.29
CA GLY A 95 -5.94 -6.55 -3.25
C GLY A 95 -5.23 -5.35 -2.62
N THR A 96 -5.71 -4.14 -2.91
CA THR A 96 -5.22 -2.90 -2.28
C THR A 96 -5.54 -2.88 -0.80
N VAL A 97 -6.79 -3.20 -0.42
CA VAL A 97 -7.22 -3.27 0.99
C VAL A 97 -6.40 -4.30 1.76
N TYR A 98 -6.16 -5.48 1.19
CA TYR A 98 -5.34 -6.52 1.82
C TYR A 98 -3.92 -6.03 2.10
N ARG A 99 -3.28 -5.39 1.12
CA ARG A 99 -1.95 -4.81 1.27
C ARG A 99 -1.92 -3.72 2.36
N GLU A 100 -2.90 -2.83 2.35
CA GLU A 100 -3.00 -1.72 3.32
C GLU A 100 -3.29 -2.20 4.74
N LEU A 101 -4.17 -3.18 4.90
CA LEU A 101 -4.44 -3.82 6.19
C LEU A 101 -3.18 -4.49 6.74
N ARG A 102 -2.47 -5.25 5.90
CA ARG A 102 -1.23 -5.90 6.30
C ARG A 102 -0.18 -4.88 6.75
N GLN A 103 -0.02 -3.79 6.01
CA GLN A 103 0.89 -2.70 6.40
C GLN A 103 0.45 -2.05 7.71
N SER A 104 -0.85 -1.75 7.87
CA SER A 104 -1.39 -1.10 9.07
C SER A 104 -1.18 -1.96 10.32
N VAL A 105 -1.28 -3.28 10.20
CA VAL A 105 -0.95 -4.21 11.30
C VAL A 105 0.53 -4.14 11.65
N THR A 106 1.43 -4.21 10.66
CA THR A 106 2.88 -4.07 10.89
C THR A 106 3.23 -2.72 11.56
N ASP A 107 2.62 -1.63 11.10
CA ASP A 107 2.85 -0.30 11.67
C ASP A 107 2.35 -0.22 13.12
N MET A 108 1.23 -0.87 13.42
CA MET A 108 0.69 -0.98 14.77
C MET A 108 1.60 -1.80 15.69
N GLU A 109 2.19 -2.89 15.21
CA GLU A 109 3.19 -3.68 15.96
C GLU A 109 4.41 -2.82 16.33
N ALA A 110 4.88 -1.96 15.43
CA ALA A 110 5.95 -1.03 15.71
C ALA A 110 5.55 -0.01 16.79
N MET A 111 4.34 0.53 16.74
CA MET A 111 3.82 1.44 17.77
C MET A 111 3.73 0.78 19.15
N PHE A 112 3.25 -0.47 19.22
CA PHE A 112 3.24 -1.22 20.48
C PHE A 112 4.64 -1.50 21.00
N THR A 113 5.60 -1.77 20.11
CA THR A 113 7.01 -1.94 20.48
C THR A 113 7.59 -0.66 21.11
N LEU A 114 7.28 0.51 20.54
CA LEU A 114 7.69 1.80 21.09
C LEU A 114 7.00 2.09 22.43
N ALA A 115 5.69 1.83 22.52
CA ALA A 115 4.93 2.02 23.76
C ALA A 115 5.43 1.11 24.91
N ALA A 116 5.93 -0.08 24.59
CA ALA A 116 6.49 -1.01 25.55
C ALA A 116 7.94 -0.66 25.98
N GLN A 117 8.57 0.33 25.35
CA GLN A 117 9.94 0.70 25.66
C GLN A 117 10.04 1.35 27.04
N LYS A 118 10.87 0.77 27.92
CA LYS A 118 11.14 1.35 29.24
C LYS A 118 12.14 2.50 29.13
N PRO A 119 11.91 3.66 29.78
CA PRO A 119 12.89 4.72 29.84
C PRO A 119 14.20 4.23 30.46
N LYS A 120 15.35 4.64 29.90
CA LYS A 120 16.66 4.30 30.44
C LYS A 120 16.94 4.98 31.78
N VAL A 121 16.35 6.16 31.98
CA VAL A 121 16.41 6.94 33.22
C VAL A 121 14.98 7.08 33.70
N VAL A 122 14.71 6.57 34.90
CA VAL A 122 13.42 6.63 35.57
C VAL A 122 13.63 7.42 36.85
N GLU A 123 12.71 8.34 37.17
CA GLU A 123 12.74 9.00 38.47
C GLU A 123 12.41 7.98 39.58
N LEU A 124 13.00 8.20 40.76
CA LEU A 124 12.58 7.47 41.96
C LEU A 124 11.13 7.85 42.29
N GLU A 125 10.34 6.92 42.84
CA GLU A 125 8.91 7.14 43.16
C GLU A 125 8.67 8.43 43.99
N ASP A 126 9.63 8.79 44.85
CA ASP A 126 9.59 9.99 45.69
C ASP A 126 10.75 10.97 45.38
N ALA A 127 11.15 11.10 44.11
CA ALA A 127 12.23 12.00 43.72
C ALA A 127 11.92 13.45 44.15
N PRO A 128 12.68 14.06 45.08
CA PRO A 128 12.44 15.43 45.48
C PRO A 128 12.83 16.39 44.35
N ALA A 129 12.13 17.52 44.26
CA ALA A 129 12.47 18.57 43.32
C ALA A 129 13.91 19.08 43.56
N LEU A 130 14.66 19.30 42.47
CA LEU A 130 16.02 19.81 42.55
C LEU A 130 16.02 21.24 43.13
N VAL A 131 16.71 21.44 44.25
CA VAL A 131 16.94 22.76 44.84
C VAL A 131 18.37 23.20 44.55
N VAL A 132 18.53 24.28 43.78
CA VAL A 132 19.85 24.83 43.41
C VAL A 132 20.13 26.10 44.21
N ASP A 133 21.09 26.05 45.13
CA ASP A 133 21.56 27.22 45.90
C ASP A 133 22.79 27.87 45.25
N LYS A 134 23.91 27.14 45.16
CA LYS A 134 25.21 27.70 44.72
C LYS A 134 25.68 27.25 43.32
N GLY A 135 24.89 26.43 42.62
CA GLY A 135 25.19 25.99 41.25
C GLY A 135 26.49 25.19 41.06
N ALA A 136 27.05 24.59 42.11
CA ALA A 136 28.27 23.79 42.00
C ALA A 136 27.99 22.44 41.31
N ILE A 137 28.82 22.09 40.31
CA ILE A 137 28.74 20.83 39.58
C ILE A 137 29.94 19.97 39.96
N ALA A 138 29.72 18.69 40.27
CA ALA A 138 30.78 17.72 40.53
C ALA A 138 30.54 16.43 39.76
N PHE A 139 31.57 15.93 39.10
CA PHE A 139 31.61 14.58 38.53
C PHE A 139 32.38 13.70 39.53
N ARG A 140 31.76 12.62 39.98
CA ARG A 140 32.32 11.64 40.92
C ARG A 140 32.16 10.25 40.36
#